data_AF-A0A923HLP6-F1
#
_entry.id   AF-A0A923HLP6-F1
#
_cell.length_a   1.000
_cell.length_b   1.000
_cell.length_c   1.000
_cell.angle_alpha   90.00
_cell.angle_beta   90.00
_cell.angle_gamma   90.00
#
_symmetry.space_group_name_H-M   'P 1'
#
loop_
_entity.id
_entity.type
_entity.pdbx_description
1 polymer ?
#
loop_
_entity_poly.entity_id
_entity_poly.type
_entity_poly.pdbx_seq_one_letter_code
_entity_poly.pdbx_strand_id
1 'polypeptide(L)'
;MEFLILSCLAAVAIIIRIFLHYIDIDGILSAARKKGWRNVKVEWAPFAAGAFFEDGERCYRVFYLDEQGIKNIAHCKTSIMTGLFWRE
;
A
#
# COMPACT_ATOMS: atom_id res chain seq x y z
N MET A 1 -6.26 26.76 23.40
CA MET A 1 -7.40 26.04 22.76
C MET A 1 -7.04 25.62 21.33
N GLU A 2 -6.53 26.52 20.50
CA GLU A 2 -6.13 26.24 19.10
C GLU A 2 -5.06 25.14 18.96
N PHE A 3 -3.97 25.19 19.76
CA PHE A 3 -2.94 24.14 19.75
C PHE A 3 -3.47 22.75 20.11
N LEU A 4 -4.42 22.69 21.04
CA LEU A 4 -5.03 21.42 21.47
C LEU A 4 -5.89 20.85 20.34
N ILE A 5 -6.69 21.68 19.67
CA ILE A 5 -7.48 21.29 18.49
C ILE A 5 -6.56 20.79 17.37
N LEU A 6 -5.47 21.51 17.07
CA LEU A 6 -4.50 21.10 16.04
C LEU A 6 -3.88 19.73 16.36
N SER A 7 -3.48 19.50 17.62
CA SER A 7 -2.91 18.23 18.05
C SER A 7 -3.90 17.07 17.94
N CYS A 8 -5.18 17.29 18.29
CA CYS A 8 -6.23 16.29 18.12
C CYS A 8 -6.45 15.95 16.65
N LEU A 9 -6.51 16.95 15.76
CA LEU A 9 -6.66 16.73 14.33
C LEU A 9 -5.48 15.96 13.74
N ALA A 10 -4.25 16.29 14.14
CA ALA A 10 -3.06 15.56 13.72
C ALA A 10 -3.09 14.10 14.18
N ALA A 11 -3.49 13.84 15.43
CA ALA A 11 -3.63 12.48 15.96
C ALA A 11 -4.67 11.68 15.17
N VAL A 12 -5.84 12.26 14.89
CA VAL A 12 -6.90 11.63 14.09
C VAL A 12 -6.39 11.31 12.67
N ALA A 13 -5.69 12.25 12.03
CA ALA A 13 -5.12 12.02 10.70
C ALA A 13 -4.11 10.86 10.67
N ILE A 14 -3.25 10.75 11.70
CA ILE A 14 -2.31 9.63 11.85
C ILE A 14 -3.06 8.31 12.02
N ILE A 15 -4.09 8.28 12.88
CA ILE A 15 -4.91 7.08 13.08
C ILE A 15 -5.56 6.64 11.77
N ILE A 16 -6.19 7.56 11.05
CA ILE A 16 -6.80 7.27 9.73
C ILE A 16 -5.74 6.71 8.75
N ARG A 17 -4.55 7.31 8.70
CA ARG A 17 -3.46 6.85 7.83
C ARG A 17 -2.98 5.43 8.15
N ILE A 18 -2.93 5.08 9.43
CA ILE A 18 -2.60 3.73 9.90
C ILE A 18 -3.70 2.75 9.49
N PHE A 19 -4.97 3.08 9.72
CA PHE A 19 -6.10 2.24 9.30
C PHE A 19 -6.08 1.97 7.79
N LEU A 20 -5.92 3.02 6.98
CA LEU A 20 -5.83 2.88 5.53
C LEU A 20 -4.65 1.99 5.10
N HIS A 21 -3.52 2.07 5.79
CA HIS A 21 -2.36 1.22 5.52
C HIS A 21 -2.67 -0.28 5.70
N TYR A 22 -3.36 -0.63 6.78
CA TYR A 22 -3.74 -2.03 7.03
C TYR A 22 -4.75 -2.55 6.00
N ILE A 23 -5.72 -1.71 5.62
CA ILE A 23 -6.69 -2.04 4.56
C ILE A 23 -5.96 -2.30 3.24
N ASP A 24 -5.01 -1.44 2.88
CA ASP A 24 -4.20 -1.62 1.67
C ASP A 24 -3.42 -2.93 1.71
N ILE A 25 -2.74 -3.23 2.82
CA ILE A 25 -1.95 -4.46 2.98
C ILE A 25 -2.84 -5.70 2.81
N ASP A 26 -4.01 -5.74 3.45
CA ASP A 26 -4.91 -6.89 3.31
C ASP A 26 -5.39 -7.07 1.86
N GLY A 27 -5.74 -5.96 1.19
CA GLY A 27 -6.08 -5.97 -0.22
C GLY A 27 -4.94 -6.49 -1.11
N ILE A 28 -3.71 -6.05 -0.86
CA ILE A 28 -2.50 -6.49 -1.56
C ILE A 28 -2.26 -7.99 -1.35
N LEU A 29 -2.32 -8.47 -0.10
CA LEU A 29 -2.11 -9.87 0.22
C LEU A 29 -3.20 -10.75 -0.39
N SER A 30 -4.46 -10.30 -0.39
CA SER A 30 -5.57 -11.00 -1.04
C SER A 30 -5.37 -11.09 -2.55
N ALA A 31 -4.97 -10.00 -3.20
CA ALA A 31 -4.67 -9.99 -4.63
C ALA A 31 -3.45 -10.86 -4.98
N ALA A 32 -2.40 -10.84 -4.16
CA ALA A 32 -1.21 -11.65 -4.34
C ALA A 32 -1.52 -13.16 -4.19
N ARG A 33 -2.33 -13.54 -3.20
CA ARG A 33 -2.80 -14.93 -3.04
C ARG A 33 -3.56 -15.42 -4.27
N LYS A 34 -4.43 -14.57 -4.87
CA LYS A 34 -5.14 -14.89 -6.11
C LYS A 34 -4.21 -15.11 -7.30
N LYS A 35 -3.01 -14.51 -7.31
CA LYS A 35 -1.95 -14.73 -8.31
C LYS A 35 -1.06 -15.95 -8.01
N GLY A 36 -1.31 -16.70 -6.93
CA GLY A 36 -0.48 -17.84 -6.54
C GLY A 36 0.85 -17.47 -5.86
N TRP A 37 1.07 -16.18 -5.56
CA TRP A 37 2.32 -15.71 -4.97
C TRP A 37 2.47 -16.16 -3.51
N ARG A 38 3.70 -16.54 -3.14
CA ARG A 38 4.04 -17.04 -1.80
C ARG A 38 5.04 -16.12 -1.10
N ASN A 39 5.13 -16.23 0.24
CA ASN A 39 6.04 -15.44 1.08
C ASN A 39 5.98 -13.94 0.77
N VAL A 40 4.75 -13.43 0.61
CA VAL A 40 4.50 -12.05 0.20
C VAL A 40 4.88 -11.09 1.32
N LYS A 41 5.81 -10.17 1.03
CA LYS A 41 6.18 -9.05 1.89
C LYS A 41 5.81 -7.73 1.21
N VAL A 42 5.11 -6.86 1.93
CA VAL A 42 4.64 -5.57 1.42
C VAL A 42 5.40 -4.46 2.13
N GLU A 43 5.99 -3.55 1.35
CA GLU A 43 6.70 -2.38 1.85
C GLU A 43 6.08 -1.11 1.26
N TRP A 44 5.80 -0.13 2.11
CA TRP A 44 5.29 1.16 1.64
C TRP A 44 6.39 1.91 0.89
N ALA A 45 6.09 2.36 -0.33
CA ALA A 45 7.05 2.98 -1.23
C ALA A 45 6.48 4.30 -1.79
N PRO A 46 6.44 5.38 -0.97
CA PRO A 46 5.80 6.65 -1.34
C PRO A 46 6.45 7.35 -2.55
N PHE A 47 7.71 7.02 -2.84
CA PHE A 47 8.48 7.62 -3.92
C PHE A 47 8.87 6.60 -5.00
N ALA A 48 8.11 5.51 -5.15
CA ALA A 48 8.31 4.58 -6.26
C ALA A 48 8.09 5.30 -7.62
N ALA A 49 8.75 4.83 -8.68
CA ALA A 49 8.58 5.40 -10.01
C ALA A 49 7.08 5.37 -10.43
N GLY A 50 6.52 6.55 -10.71
CA GLY A 50 5.09 6.76 -11.00
C GLY A 50 4.17 6.98 -9.79
N ALA A 51 4.73 7.14 -8.59
CA ALA A 51 4.00 7.61 -7.41
C ALA A 51 3.75 9.13 -7.42
N PHE A 52 4.42 9.87 -8.31
CA PHE A 52 4.56 11.32 -8.20
C PHE A 52 3.50 12.15 -8.95
N PHE A 53 2.54 11.52 -9.64
CA PHE A 53 1.63 12.26 -10.55
C PHE A 53 0.14 11.88 -10.48
N GLU A 54 -0.28 10.97 -9.61
CA GLU A 54 -1.70 10.61 -9.47
C GLU A 54 -2.16 10.85 -8.03
N ASP A 55 -2.99 11.87 -7.84
CA ASP A 55 -3.49 12.30 -6.53
C ASP A 55 -4.27 11.18 -5.83
N GLY A 56 -3.96 10.93 -4.56
CA GLY A 56 -4.68 9.99 -3.70
C GLY A 56 -4.25 8.53 -3.80
N GLU A 57 -3.29 8.19 -4.64
CA GLU A 57 -2.76 6.83 -4.76
C GLU A 57 -1.65 6.54 -3.74
N ARG A 58 -1.68 5.32 -3.17
CA ARG A 58 -0.67 4.83 -2.22
C ARG A 58 0.14 3.74 -2.90
N CYS A 59 1.44 3.96 -3.04
CA CYS A 59 2.34 3.04 -3.71
C CYS A 59 3.03 2.08 -2.74
N TYR A 60 3.15 0.83 -3.17
CA TYR A 60 3.78 -0.24 -2.41
C TYR A 60 4.73 -1.05 -3.31
N ARG A 61 5.76 -1.61 -2.68
CA ARG A 61 6.65 -2.60 -3.26
C ARG A 61 6.32 -3.95 -2.63
N VAL A 62 6.12 -4.96 -3.46
CA VAL A 62 5.70 -6.29 -3.04
C VAL A 62 6.76 -7.28 -3.45
N PHE A 63 7.37 -7.93 -2.47
CA PHE A 63 8.32 -9.01 -2.68
C PHE A 63 7.57 -10.33 -2.55
N TYR A 64 7.79 -11.25 -3.48
CA TYR A 64 7.11 -12.54 -3.46
C TYR A 64 7.97 -13.64 -4.08
N LEU A 65 7.59 -14.88 -3.78
CA LEU A 65 8.03 -16.06 -4.51
C LEU A 65 6.96 -16.45 -5.53
N ASP A 66 7.36 -16.69 -6.77
CA ASP A 66 6.48 -17.28 -7.77
C ASP A 66 6.31 -18.79 -7.53
N GLU A 67 5.57 -19.46 -8.43
CA GLU A 67 5.31 -20.90 -8.35
C GLU A 67 6.59 -21.75 -8.42
N GLN A 68 7.66 -21.21 -9.01
CA GLN A 68 8.97 -21.86 -9.16
C GLN A 68 9.89 -21.58 -7.95
N GLY A 69 9.44 -20.76 -6.99
CA GLY A 69 10.23 -20.36 -5.83
C GLY A 69 11.24 -19.26 -6.13
N ILE A 70 11.11 -18.56 -7.26
CA ILE A 70 12.00 -17.45 -7.63
C ILE A 70 11.51 -16.17 -6.95
N LYS A 71 12.46 -15.42 -6.38
CA LYS A 71 12.20 -14.13 -5.74
C LYS A 71 11.97 -13.06 -6.79
N ASN A 72 10.80 -12.44 -6.72
CA ASN A 72 10.39 -11.36 -7.60
C ASN A 72 9.99 -10.12 -6.80
N ILE A 73 10.00 -8.98 -7.47
CA ILE A 73 9.57 -7.69 -6.93
C ILE A 73 8.53 -7.13 -7.88
N ALA A 74 7.35 -6.82 -7.38
CA ALA A 74 6.31 -6.09 -8.10
C ALA A 74 6.05 -4.75 -7.42
N HIS A 75 5.54 -3.79 -8.19
CA HIS A 75 5.02 -2.54 -7.65
C HIS A 75 3.49 -2.56 -7.73
N CYS A 76 2.81 -1.97 -6.75
CA CYS A 76 1.38 -1.79 -6.84
C CYS A 76 0.92 -0.44 -6.30
N LYS A 77 -0.19 0.03 -6.85
CA LYS A 77 -0.90 1.24 -6.45
C LYS A 77 -2.21 0.83 -5.82
N THR A 78 -2.55 1.44 -4.68
CA THR A 78 -3.86 1.30 -4.06
C THR A 78 -4.55 2.64 -3.97
N SER A 79 -5.84 2.64 -4.28
CA SER A 79 -6.73 3.79 -4.15
C SER A 79 -8.06 3.32 -3.57
N ILE A 80 -8.69 4.18 -2.77
CA ILE A 80 -10.00 3.89 -2.19
C ILE A 80 -11.06 3.80 -3.30
N MET A 81 -10.90 4.58 -4.38
CA MET A 81 -11.88 4.66 -5.47
C MET A 81 -11.60 3.63 -6.57
N THR A 82 -10.35 3.51 -7.02
CA THR A 82 -10.00 2.72 -8.20
C THR A 82 -9.55 1.29 -7.85
N GLY A 83 -9.26 1.01 -6.57
CA GLY A 83 -8.85 -0.31 -6.12
C GLY A 83 -7.35 -0.53 -6.20
N LEU A 84 -6.94 -1.76 -6.54
CA LEU A 84 -5.54 -2.19 -6.56
C LEU A 84 -5.06 -2.45 -7.99
N PHE A 85 -3.96 -1.83 -8.37
CA PHE A 85 -3.32 -2.01 -9.67
C PHE A 85 -1.89 -2.48 -9.50
N TRP A 86 -1.55 -3.57 -10.20
CA TRP A 86 -0.18 -4.05 -10.30
C TRP A 86 0.55 -3.33 -11.43
N ARG A 87 1.80 -2.98 -11.20
CA ARG A 87 2.71 -2.47 -12.20
C ARG A 87 3.89 -3.43 -12.32
N GLU A 88 4.07 -3.93 -13.53
CA GLU A 88 5.21 -4.76 -13.94
C GLU A 88 6.37 -3.88 -14.41
#